data_AF-A0AAW2SWK4-F1
#
_entry.id   AF-A0AAW2SWK4-F1
#
_cell.length_a   1.000
_cell.length_b   1.000
_cell.length_c   1.000
_cell.angle_alpha   90.00
_cell.angle_beta   90.00
_cell.angle_gamma   90.00
#
_symmetry.space_group_name_H-M   'P 1'
#
loop_
_entity.id
_entity.type
_entity.pdbx_description
1 polymer ?
#
loop_
_entity_poly.entity_id
_entity_poly.type
_entity_poly.pdbx_seq_one_letter_code
_entity_poly.pdbx_strand_id
1 'polypeptide(L)'
;MQAYVTQDDALMTTLTVREAVCYSAFLQLPDTMSKSDKQERAEATIREMGLQDAIDTRIGGWHVKGLSGGQKRRVSICIEILTRPKLLFLDEPTSGLDSAASYHVMNRIIKVAQQDKRTIIASIHQPSGEVFELFHNLCLLSSGRMIYFGSVSTANEDIEQGFGGTISADEAINILAESYKLSEAHQQVQIRVNDICHEKGGPLEKKGSQAGFITQCLVLTQRSFVNMHRDVGYYWFRLAIYVALCLCVGTIFYKIGHNYGSIQARGSMLMFVATFMTFMAIGGFPSFVEDMKIFTRERLNGHYGVVAFVVGNTFSSIPYLFLVSIVPGAIAYYLVGLQKGVDHFIYFTLLLFGCMMLVESLMMVIASVVPNFLLGIIAGAGIQGVMILNGGFFRLPRDLPKPFWKYPVFYIAFHKYANQGFYKNEFEGLNFPNQVQVGGPSIISGDEILRNVWQVEMGYSKWIDLAIILGMVVVYRLIFWGIIKAQEKFKPMIRAFVAGYAKYKKF
;
A
#
# COMPACT_ATOMS: atom_id res chain seq x y z
N MET A 1 -8.96 -15.04 20.58
CA MET A 1 -8.56 -14.14 19.49
C MET A 1 -8.74 -12.70 19.96
N GLN A 2 -7.84 -11.79 19.61
CA GLN A 2 -7.92 -10.36 19.95
C GLN A 2 -8.02 -9.51 18.68
N ALA A 3 -8.69 -8.36 18.74
CA ALA A 3 -8.74 -7.38 17.65
C ALA A 3 -8.43 -5.97 18.17
N TYR A 4 -7.90 -5.10 17.30
CA TYR A 4 -7.50 -3.74 17.66
C TYR A 4 -8.00 -2.74 16.62
N VAL A 5 -8.80 -1.78 17.06
CA VAL A 5 -9.31 -0.68 16.23
C VAL A 5 -8.45 0.55 16.48
N THR A 6 -7.70 0.98 15.45
CA THR A 6 -6.87 2.20 15.48
C THR A 6 -7.72 3.46 15.55
N GLN A 7 -7.14 4.58 15.97
CA GLN A 7 -7.81 5.90 15.91
C GLN A 7 -8.20 6.28 14.47
N ASP A 8 -7.27 6.15 13.52
CA ASP A 8 -7.52 6.46 12.11
C ASP A 8 -8.31 5.35 11.40
N ASP A 9 -9.40 5.72 10.74
CA ASP A 9 -10.22 4.83 9.91
C ASP A 9 -9.65 4.74 8.48
N ALA A 10 -8.56 3.98 8.32
CA ALA A 10 -8.00 3.68 7.00
C ALA A 10 -8.87 2.67 6.23
N LEU A 11 -9.87 3.15 5.49
CA LEU A 11 -10.79 2.35 4.68
C LEU A 11 -10.64 2.67 3.19
N MET A 12 -10.83 1.65 2.33
CA MET A 12 -10.89 1.85 0.87
C MET A 12 -12.13 2.66 0.50
N THR A 13 -11.93 3.89 0.02
CA THR A 13 -13.01 4.86 -0.20
C THR A 13 -13.92 4.53 -1.38
N THR A 14 -13.43 3.75 -2.34
CA THR A 14 -14.14 3.34 -3.57
C THR A 14 -15.14 2.20 -3.36
N LEU A 15 -14.98 1.46 -2.26
CA LEU A 15 -15.83 0.31 -1.91
C LEU A 15 -17.11 0.76 -1.19
N THR A 16 -18.16 -0.03 -1.34
CA THR A 16 -19.38 0.05 -0.53
C THR A 16 -19.17 -0.56 0.86
N VAL A 17 -20.06 -0.26 1.80
CA VAL A 17 -20.05 -0.89 3.14
C VAL A 17 -20.11 -2.41 3.02
N ARG A 18 -21.03 -2.94 2.20
CA ARG A 18 -21.17 -4.38 1.94
C ARG A 18 -19.87 -4.99 1.43
N GLU A 19 -19.27 -4.39 0.39
CA GLU A 19 -18.04 -4.90 -0.21
C GLU A 19 -16.88 -4.89 0.79
N ALA A 20 -16.69 -3.79 1.53
CA ALA A 20 -15.58 -3.67 2.48
C ALA A 20 -15.66 -4.74 3.58
N VAL A 21 -16.84 -4.96 4.16
CA VAL A 21 -17.05 -5.95 5.22
C VAL A 21 -16.99 -7.37 4.65
N CYS A 22 -17.59 -7.64 3.47
CA CYS A 22 -17.54 -8.96 2.84
C CYS A 22 -16.11 -9.37 2.45
N TYR A 23 -15.34 -8.47 1.83
CA TYR A 23 -13.93 -8.76 1.51
C TYR A 23 -13.14 -9.05 2.79
N SER A 24 -13.37 -8.29 3.85
CA SER A 24 -12.74 -8.55 5.14
C SER A 24 -13.15 -9.91 5.73
N ALA A 25 -14.43 -10.29 5.60
CA ALA A 25 -14.94 -11.60 6.02
C ALA A 25 -14.26 -12.73 5.24
N PHE A 26 -14.11 -12.59 3.91
CA PHE A 26 -13.40 -13.57 3.09
C PHE A 26 -11.91 -13.69 3.43
N LEU A 27 -11.27 -12.59 3.87
CA LEU A 27 -9.87 -12.58 4.27
C LEU A 27 -9.63 -13.14 5.66
N GLN A 28 -10.59 -13.03 6.58
CA GLN A 28 -10.39 -13.42 7.98
C GLN A 28 -11.01 -14.77 8.35
N LEU A 29 -12.18 -15.11 7.80
CA LEU A 29 -12.95 -16.30 8.16
C LEU A 29 -12.40 -17.58 7.49
N PRO A 30 -12.51 -18.75 8.15
CA PRO A 30 -11.92 -20.01 7.69
C PRO A 30 -12.51 -20.47 6.35
N ASP A 31 -11.71 -21.17 5.55
CA ASP A 31 -12.14 -21.73 4.26
C ASP A 31 -13.15 -22.88 4.39
N THR A 32 -13.32 -23.44 5.59
CA THR A 32 -14.37 -24.42 5.90
C THR A 32 -15.78 -23.81 5.85
N MET A 33 -15.89 -22.49 5.96
CA MET A 33 -17.17 -21.77 5.89
C MET A 33 -17.50 -21.44 4.44
N SER A 34 -18.74 -21.69 4.01
CA SER A 34 -19.15 -21.43 2.63
C SER A 34 -19.12 -19.92 2.32
N LYS A 35 -19.02 -19.55 1.04
CA LYS A 35 -19.06 -18.13 0.64
C LYS A 35 -20.36 -17.45 1.06
N SER A 36 -21.48 -18.19 1.00
CA SER A 36 -22.80 -17.70 1.43
C SER A 36 -22.80 -17.39 2.93
N ASP A 37 -22.31 -18.31 3.75
CA ASP A 37 -22.27 -18.13 5.21
C ASP A 37 -21.35 -16.98 5.62
N LYS A 38 -20.21 -16.81 4.92
CA LYS A 38 -19.30 -15.67 5.13
C LYS A 38 -19.99 -14.34 4.80
N GLN A 39 -20.80 -14.30 3.74
CA GLN A 39 -21.55 -13.11 3.36
C GLN A 39 -22.71 -12.83 4.33
N GLU A 40 -23.48 -13.84 4.70
CA GLU A 40 -24.54 -13.72 5.70
C GLU A 40 -23.99 -13.20 7.02
N ARG A 41 -22.81 -13.71 7.43
CA ARG A 41 -22.09 -13.21 8.60
C ARG A 41 -21.74 -11.74 8.47
N ALA A 42 -21.18 -11.32 7.35
CA ALA A 42 -20.86 -9.91 7.10
C ALA A 42 -22.11 -9.02 7.20
N GLU A 43 -23.21 -9.43 6.57
CA GLU A 43 -24.47 -8.69 6.58
C GLU A 43 -25.13 -8.65 7.96
N ALA A 44 -25.07 -9.74 8.73
CA ALA A 44 -25.53 -9.77 10.12
C ALA A 44 -24.75 -8.76 10.98
N THR A 45 -23.42 -8.72 10.86
CA THR A 45 -22.58 -7.77 11.58
C THR A 45 -22.86 -6.31 11.18
N ILE A 46 -23.13 -6.04 9.91
CA ILE A 46 -23.55 -4.70 9.43
C ILE A 46 -24.88 -4.28 10.09
N ARG A 47 -25.84 -5.20 10.21
CA ARG A 47 -27.14 -4.94 10.87
C ARG A 47 -26.97 -4.71 12.37
N GLU A 48 -26.15 -5.51 13.05
CA GLU A 48 -25.85 -5.36 14.49
C GLU A 48 -25.28 -3.96 14.80
N MET A 49 -24.44 -3.44 13.91
CA MET A 49 -23.83 -2.11 14.04
C MET A 49 -24.71 -0.97 13.51
N GLY A 50 -25.95 -1.24 13.10
CA GLY A 50 -26.90 -0.20 12.67
C GLY A 50 -26.47 0.50 11.38
N LEU A 51 -25.95 -0.26 10.41
CA LEU A 51 -25.49 0.23 9.11
C LEU A 51 -26.34 -0.27 7.93
N GLN A 52 -27.53 -0.82 8.20
CA GLN A 52 -28.42 -1.38 7.18
C GLN A 52 -28.82 -0.38 6.09
N ASP A 53 -29.07 0.88 6.47
CA ASP A 53 -29.51 1.92 5.53
C ASP A 53 -28.37 2.38 4.60
N ALA A 54 -27.11 2.11 4.98
CA ALA A 54 -25.92 2.53 4.27
C ALA A 54 -25.17 1.36 3.61
N ILE A 55 -25.77 0.16 3.56
CA ILE A 55 -25.11 -1.08 3.16
C ILE A 55 -24.51 -1.03 1.75
N ASP A 56 -25.22 -0.42 0.80
CA ASP A 56 -24.78 -0.28 -0.59
C ASP A 56 -24.23 1.13 -0.89
N THR A 57 -24.03 1.95 0.14
CA THR A 57 -23.41 3.28 0.01
C THR A 57 -21.89 3.16 -0.02
N ARG A 58 -21.23 3.94 -0.90
CA ARG A 58 -19.76 4.02 -0.96
C ARG A 58 -19.22 4.66 0.32
N ILE A 59 -18.09 4.15 0.81
CA ILE A 59 -17.40 4.68 1.98
C ILE A 59 -17.09 6.17 1.79
N GLY A 60 -16.60 6.53 0.61
CA GLY A 60 -16.32 7.92 0.22
C GLY A 60 -15.09 8.49 0.89
N GLY A 61 -14.40 9.38 0.18
CA GLY A 61 -13.14 9.99 0.58
C GLY A 61 -13.25 11.50 0.65
N TRP A 62 -12.10 12.18 0.57
CA TRP A 62 -12.04 13.64 0.54
C TRP A 62 -12.71 14.23 -0.71
N HIS A 63 -12.58 13.54 -1.85
CA HIS A 63 -13.08 14.01 -3.15
C HIS A 63 -14.50 13.55 -3.49
N VAL A 64 -15.00 12.49 -2.84
CA VAL A 64 -16.31 11.89 -3.12
C VAL A 64 -17.06 11.72 -1.81
N LYS A 65 -18.21 12.42 -1.70
CA LYS A 65 -19.10 12.30 -0.55
C LYS A 65 -19.56 10.86 -0.39
N GLY A 66 -19.47 10.34 0.83
CA GLY A 66 -19.94 9.00 1.19
C GLY A 66 -20.49 8.99 2.60
N LEU A 67 -20.01 8.05 3.42
CA LEU A 67 -20.46 7.86 4.79
C LEU A 67 -20.08 9.03 5.71
N SER A 68 -20.89 9.25 6.75
CA SER A 68 -20.53 10.14 7.85
C SER A 68 -19.35 9.58 8.66
N GLY A 69 -18.67 10.43 9.43
CA GLY A 69 -17.56 9.98 10.29
C GLY A 69 -17.98 8.84 11.24
N GLY A 70 -19.14 8.98 11.89
CA GLY A 70 -19.67 7.95 12.78
C GLY A 70 -20.01 6.64 12.06
N GLN A 71 -20.50 6.70 10.82
CA GLN A 71 -20.72 5.51 10.00
C GLN A 71 -19.40 4.83 9.61
N LYS A 72 -18.39 5.60 9.17
CA LYS A 72 -17.05 5.06 8.85
C LYS A 72 -16.44 4.35 10.06
N ARG A 73 -16.59 4.95 11.25
CA ARG A 73 -16.12 4.36 12.49
C ARG A 73 -16.79 3.01 12.77
N ARG A 74 -18.11 2.93 12.62
CA ARG A 74 -18.85 1.66 12.77
C ARG A 74 -18.42 0.62 11.74
N VAL A 75 -18.10 1.00 10.50
CA VAL A 75 -17.57 0.08 9.46
C VAL A 75 -16.19 -0.45 9.85
N SER A 76 -15.31 0.42 10.35
CA SER A 76 -13.98 0.06 10.86
C SER A 76 -14.09 -0.99 11.97
N ILE A 77 -15.02 -0.79 12.91
CA ILE A 77 -15.30 -1.75 13.98
C ILE A 77 -15.94 -3.03 13.43
N CYS A 78 -16.89 -2.94 12.48
CA CYS A 78 -17.52 -4.11 11.84
C CYS A 78 -16.47 -5.10 11.34
N ILE A 79 -15.46 -4.58 10.64
CA ILE A 79 -14.35 -5.37 10.08
C ILE A 79 -13.62 -6.17 11.17
N GLU A 80 -13.39 -5.58 12.34
CA GLU A 80 -12.65 -6.21 13.44
C GLU A 80 -13.50 -7.19 14.26
N ILE A 81 -14.82 -7.03 14.30
CA ILE A 81 -15.72 -7.90 15.08
C ILE A 81 -16.19 -9.15 14.32
N LEU A 82 -15.92 -9.26 13.02
CA LEU A 82 -16.33 -10.40 12.16
C LEU A 82 -15.91 -11.76 12.74
N THR A 83 -14.69 -11.82 13.28
CA THR A 83 -14.07 -13.02 13.85
C THR A 83 -14.58 -13.37 15.26
N ARG A 84 -15.51 -12.58 15.82
CA ARG A 84 -15.91 -12.59 17.25
C ARG A 84 -14.72 -12.67 18.21
N PRO A 85 -13.83 -11.68 18.20
CA PRO A 85 -12.75 -11.62 19.17
C PRO A 85 -13.32 -11.57 20.59
N LYS A 86 -12.75 -12.39 21.49
CA LYS A 86 -13.09 -12.37 22.93
C LYS A 86 -12.58 -11.10 23.62
N LEU A 87 -11.55 -10.48 23.05
CA LEU A 87 -10.93 -9.25 23.52
C LEU A 87 -10.83 -8.23 22.38
N LEU A 88 -11.48 -7.08 22.56
CA LEU A 88 -11.49 -5.99 21.59
C LEU A 88 -10.85 -4.74 22.21
N PHE A 89 -9.83 -4.22 21.55
CA PHE A 89 -9.21 -2.95 21.91
C PHE A 89 -9.70 -1.84 20.97
N LEU A 90 -10.09 -0.71 21.54
CA LEU A 90 -10.59 0.46 20.80
C LEU A 90 -9.72 1.67 21.16
N ASP A 91 -9.02 2.22 20.18
CA ASP A 91 -8.21 3.42 20.39
C ASP A 91 -8.99 4.67 19.98
N GLU A 92 -9.41 5.46 20.96
CA GLU A 92 -10.27 6.65 20.79
C GLU A 92 -11.47 6.44 19.84
N PRO A 93 -12.42 5.54 20.17
CA PRO A 93 -13.56 5.23 19.30
C PRO A 93 -14.52 6.40 19.03
N THR A 94 -14.46 7.45 19.84
CA THR A 94 -15.31 8.65 19.77
C THR A 94 -14.60 9.86 19.15
N SER A 95 -13.34 9.73 18.75
CA SER A 95 -12.54 10.84 18.20
C SER A 95 -13.16 11.38 16.89
N GLY A 96 -13.34 12.69 16.79
CA GLY A 96 -13.92 13.34 15.60
C GLY A 96 -15.42 13.13 15.39
N LEU A 97 -16.13 12.60 16.40
CA LEU A 97 -17.60 12.46 16.38
C LEU A 97 -18.26 13.49 17.30
N ASP A 98 -19.49 13.87 16.98
CA ASP A 98 -20.34 14.61 17.92
C ASP A 98 -20.81 13.71 19.08
N SER A 99 -21.36 14.32 20.14
CA SER A 99 -21.77 13.60 21.36
C SER A 99 -22.83 12.52 21.07
N ALA A 100 -23.79 12.81 20.21
CA ALA A 100 -24.87 11.88 19.88
C ALA A 100 -24.35 10.67 19.07
N ALA A 101 -23.52 10.91 18.06
CA ALA A 101 -22.88 9.86 17.27
C ALA A 101 -21.95 9.01 18.14
N SER A 102 -21.20 9.64 19.05
CA SER A 102 -20.33 8.95 20.01
C SER A 102 -21.13 7.98 20.90
N TYR A 103 -22.22 8.46 21.49
CA TYR A 103 -23.13 7.63 22.30
C TYR A 103 -23.69 6.46 21.48
N HIS A 104 -24.20 6.73 20.28
CA HIS A 104 -24.74 5.69 19.41
C HIS A 104 -23.71 4.63 19.04
N VAL A 105 -22.47 5.02 18.72
CA VAL A 105 -21.38 4.10 18.42
C VAL A 105 -21.07 3.23 19.65
N MET A 106 -20.82 3.84 20.80
CA MET A 106 -20.45 3.12 22.02
C MET A 106 -21.55 2.18 22.52
N ASN A 107 -22.80 2.64 22.53
CA ASN A 107 -23.96 1.83 22.93
C ASN A 107 -24.11 0.57 22.04
N ARG A 108 -23.87 0.69 20.72
CA ARG A 108 -23.90 -0.48 19.82
C ARG A 108 -22.79 -1.47 20.13
N ILE A 109 -21.56 -0.99 20.34
CA ILE A 109 -20.42 -1.85 20.66
C ILE A 109 -20.67 -2.62 21.96
N ILE A 110 -21.19 -1.94 22.98
CA ILE A 110 -21.47 -2.54 24.29
C ILE A 110 -22.58 -3.60 24.18
N LYS A 111 -23.66 -3.31 23.43
CA LYS A 111 -24.72 -4.30 23.18
C LYS A 111 -24.19 -5.57 22.50
N VAL A 112 -23.35 -5.42 21.47
CA VAL A 112 -22.73 -6.56 20.78
C VAL A 112 -21.81 -7.33 21.73
N ALA A 113 -21.04 -6.64 22.57
CA ALA A 113 -20.16 -7.29 23.53
C ALA A 113 -20.89 -8.01 24.65
N GLN A 114 -22.03 -7.49 25.12
CA GLN A 114 -22.88 -8.14 26.11
C GLN A 114 -23.46 -9.45 25.57
N GLN A 115 -23.95 -9.45 24.32
CA GLN A 115 -24.50 -10.64 23.67
C GLN A 115 -23.47 -11.76 23.52
N ASP A 116 -22.25 -11.40 23.11
CA ASP A 116 -21.18 -12.36 22.82
C ASP A 116 -20.21 -12.60 23.99
N LYS A 117 -20.47 -12.02 25.17
CA LYS A 117 -19.62 -12.06 26.37
C LYS A 117 -18.16 -11.68 26.08
N ARG A 118 -17.97 -10.53 25.44
CA ARG A 118 -16.65 -10.00 25.03
C ARG A 118 -16.12 -8.99 26.04
N THR A 119 -14.80 -8.98 26.22
CA THR A 119 -14.10 -7.92 26.95
C THR A 119 -13.71 -6.81 25.97
N ILE A 120 -14.12 -5.58 26.27
CA ILE A 120 -13.71 -4.39 25.53
C ILE A 120 -12.79 -3.54 26.41
N ILE A 121 -11.70 -3.06 25.83
CA ILE A 121 -10.82 -2.05 26.43
C ILE A 121 -10.79 -0.87 25.47
N ALA A 122 -11.20 0.31 25.95
CA ALA A 122 -11.23 1.53 25.14
C ALA A 122 -10.43 2.65 25.81
N SER A 123 -9.64 3.39 25.03
CA SER A 123 -9.16 4.72 25.40
C SER A 123 -10.17 5.75 24.91
N ILE A 124 -10.60 6.70 25.74
CA ILE A 124 -11.46 7.81 25.32
C ILE A 124 -10.89 9.12 25.83
N HIS A 125 -10.70 10.06 24.90
CA HIS A 125 -10.40 11.44 25.23
C HIS A 125 -11.71 12.19 25.51
N GLN A 126 -11.90 12.67 26.75
CA GLN A 126 -13.04 13.49 27.19
C GLN A 126 -14.43 12.91 26.82
N PRO A 127 -14.88 11.82 27.48
CA PRO A 127 -16.21 11.26 27.23
C PRO A 127 -17.32 12.26 27.62
N SER A 128 -18.44 12.25 26.88
CA SER A 128 -19.67 12.88 27.37
C SER A 128 -20.21 12.10 28.58
N GLY A 129 -21.02 12.75 29.44
CA GLY A 129 -21.64 12.08 30.59
C GLY A 129 -22.38 10.81 30.19
N GLU A 130 -23.18 10.86 29.12
CA GLU A 130 -23.91 9.70 28.60
C GLU A 130 -22.99 8.55 28.15
N VAL A 131 -21.81 8.85 27.60
CA VAL A 131 -20.83 7.83 27.20
C VAL A 131 -20.10 7.26 28.42
N PHE A 132 -19.80 8.11 29.40
CA PHE A 132 -19.14 7.73 30.64
C PHE A 132 -19.96 6.72 31.45
N GLU A 133 -21.27 6.93 31.54
CA GLU A 133 -22.21 6.02 32.23
C GLU A 133 -22.30 4.62 31.61
N LEU A 134 -21.88 4.44 30.35
CA LEU A 134 -21.90 3.14 29.69
C LEU A 134 -20.76 2.19 30.15
N PHE A 135 -19.74 2.70 30.85
CA PHE A 135 -18.58 1.91 31.24
C PHE A 135 -18.79 1.19 32.58
N HIS A 136 -18.31 -0.05 32.65
CA HIS A 136 -18.32 -0.84 33.89
C HIS A 136 -17.15 -0.45 34.81
N ASN A 137 -15.96 -0.29 34.23
CA ASN A 137 -14.74 0.04 34.96
C ASN A 137 -14.03 1.22 34.30
N LEU A 138 -13.39 2.04 35.12
CA LEU A 138 -12.58 3.19 34.73
C LEU A 138 -11.11 2.92 35.06
N CYS A 139 -10.23 3.22 34.13
CA CYS A 139 -8.78 3.27 34.34
C CYS A 139 -8.30 4.70 34.04
N LEU A 140 -7.87 5.43 35.06
CA LEU A 140 -7.30 6.78 34.90
C LEU A 140 -5.78 6.71 34.91
N LEU A 141 -5.18 7.24 33.84
CA LEU A 141 -3.75 7.34 33.67
C LEU A 141 -3.34 8.81 33.56
N SER A 142 -2.27 9.20 34.26
CA SER A 142 -1.63 10.49 34.06
C SER A 142 -0.11 10.36 34.12
N SER A 143 0.59 10.97 33.16
CA SER A 143 2.06 10.93 33.07
C SER A 143 2.66 9.52 33.19
N GLY A 144 1.96 8.52 32.64
CA GLY A 144 2.36 7.10 32.66
C GLY A 144 2.11 6.38 34.00
N ARG A 145 1.43 7.01 34.96
CA ARG A 145 1.06 6.44 36.27
C ARG A 145 -0.44 6.21 36.35
N MET A 146 -0.83 5.11 36.96
CA MET A 146 -2.23 4.79 37.27
C MET A 146 -2.66 5.59 38.48
N ILE A 147 -3.65 6.46 38.28
CA ILE A 147 -4.27 7.25 39.33
C ILE A 147 -5.48 6.50 39.93
N TYR A 148 -6.19 5.74 39.11
CA TYR A 148 -7.38 5.03 39.56
C TYR A 148 -7.64 3.82 38.68
N PHE A 149 -8.08 2.73 39.28
CA PHE A 149 -8.71 1.64 38.54
C PHE A 149 -9.79 0.98 39.40
N GLY A 150 -11.02 0.97 38.90
CA GLY A 150 -12.18 0.49 39.66
C GLY A 150 -13.49 0.66 38.90
N SER A 151 -14.62 0.40 39.58
CA SER A 151 -15.95 0.61 39.01
C SER A 151 -16.21 2.09 38.76
N VAL A 152 -16.95 2.42 37.70
CA VAL A 152 -17.36 3.82 37.44
C VAL A 152 -18.22 4.37 38.59
N SER A 153 -19.04 3.53 39.22
CA SER A 153 -19.90 3.93 40.33
C SER A 153 -19.11 4.43 41.54
N THR A 154 -17.98 3.79 41.85
CA THR A 154 -17.12 4.15 42.99
C THR A 154 -16.23 5.34 42.70
N ALA A 155 -15.98 5.65 41.43
CA ALA A 155 -15.12 6.77 41.04
C ALA A 155 -15.71 8.14 41.40
N ASN A 156 -17.04 8.28 41.38
CA ASN A 156 -17.71 9.53 41.74
C ASN A 156 -17.60 9.85 43.25
N GLU A 157 -17.51 8.82 44.10
CA GLU A 157 -17.41 9.00 45.56
C GLU A 157 -16.01 9.43 46.01
N ASP A 158 -14.96 8.95 45.34
CA ASP A 158 -13.55 9.23 45.68
C ASP A 158 -13.08 10.63 45.23
N ILE A 159 -13.68 11.21 44.19
CA ILE A 159 -13.24 12.49 43.58
C ILE A 159 -13.85 13.72 44.29
N GLU A 160 -14.98 13.56 45.00
CA GLU A 160 -15.61 14.66 45.76
C GLU A 160 -14.86 15.03 47.06
N GLN A 161 -13.88 14.22 47.50
CA GLN A 161 -12.91 14.62 48.52
C GLN A 161 -11.86 15.56 47.92
N GLY A 162 -12.30 16.77 47.55
CA GLY A 162 -11.46 17.77 46.91
C GLY A 162 -10.30 18.22 47.79
N PHE A 163 -9.11 18.32 47.18
CA PHE A 163 -7.97 19.01 47.78
C PHE A 163 -8.24 20.52 47.81
N GLY A 164 -8.38 21.08 49.01
CA GLY A 164 -8.46 22.53 49.20
C GLY A 164 -7.10 23.18 48.94
N GLY A 165 -6.96 23.90 47.82
CA GLY A 165 -5.82 24.77 47.53
C GLY A 165 -5.33 24.74 46.08
N THR A 166 -4.56 25.76 45.68
CA THR A 166 -3.86 25.85 44.38
C THR A 166 -2.61 24.96 44.39
N ILE A 167 -2.81 23.65 44.23
CA ILE A 167 -1.73 22.68 44.03
C ILE A 167 -1.30 22.63 42.56
N SER A 168 -0.01 22.37 42.32
CA SER A 168 0.48 22.14 40.97
C SER A 168 -0.06 20.82 40.41
N ALA A 169 -0.26 20.73 39.09
CA ALA A 169 -0.80 19.53 38.47
C ALA A 169 0.07 18.28 38.73
N ASP A 170 1.40 18.42 38.75
CA ASP A 170 2.33 17.32 39.02
C ASP A 170 2.24 16.81 40.46
N GLU A 171 2.02 17.71 41.41
CA GLU A 171 1.85 17.38 42.83
C GLU A 171 0.51 16.69 43.07
N ALA A 172 -0.57 17.16 42.44
CA ALA A 172 -1.86 16.48 42.45
C ALA A 172 -1.76 15.06 41.88
N ILE A 173 -1.07 14.87 40.74
CA ILE A 173 -0.86 13.55 40.14
C ILE A 173 -0.09 12.62 41.07
N ASN A 174 0.96 13.13 41.75
CA ASN A 174 1.72 12.32 42.72
C ASN A 174 0.84 11.87 43.88
N ILE A 175 0.09 12.79 44.48
CA ILE A 175 -0.77 12.49 45.63
C ILE A 175 -1.82 11.46 45.25
N LEU A 176 -2.50 11.64 44.12
CA LEU A 176 -3.55 10.72 43.65
C LEU A 176 -2.98 9.33 43.27
N ALA A 177 -1.79 9.28 42.69
CA ALA A 177 -1.15 8.00 42.36
C ALA A 177 -0.72 7.22 43.61
N GLU A 178 -0.22 7.91 44.64
CA GLU A 178 0.15 7.26 45.91
C GLU A 178 -1.09 6.89 46.73
N SER A 179 -2.13 7.72 46.74
CA SER A 179 -3.39 7.39 47.42
C SER A 179 -4.02 6.13 46.84
N TYR A 180 -4.03 5.97 45.52
CA TYR A 180 -4.52 4.75 44.88
C TYR A 180 -3.66 3.53 45.23
N LYS A 181 -2.33 3.63 45.24
CA LYS A 181 -1.48 2.49 45.66
C LYS A 181 -1.76 2.02 47.09
N LEU A 182 -2.09 2.95 47.98
CA LEU A 182 -2.43 2.65 49.38
C LEU A 182 -3.88 2.21 49.56
N SER A 183 -4.74 2.42 48.54
CA SER A 183 -6.16 2.09 48.60
C SER A 183 -6.42 0.58 48.68
N GLU A 184 -7.53 0.21 49.33
CA GLU A 184 -8.01 -1.17 49.36
C GLU A 184 -8.35 -1.68 47.95
N ALA A 185 -8.86 -0.81 47.08
CA ALA A 185 -9.15 -1.14 45.68
C ALA A 185 -7.91 -1.66 44.93
N HIS A 186 -6.75 -1.00 45.13
CA HIS A 186 -5.49 -1.46 44.53
C HIS A 186 -5.06 -2.82 45.06
N GLN A 187 -5.20 -3.06 46.36
CA GLN A 187 -4.86 -4.34 46.98
C GLN A 187 -5.75 -5.48 46.44
N GLN A 188 -7.06 -5.26 46.34
CA GLN A 188 -8.00 -6.23 45.78
C GLN A 188 -7.68 -6.57 44.32
N VAL A 189 -7.33 -5.56 43.51
CA VAL A 189 -6.91 -5.75 42.11
C VAL A 189 -5.62 -6.57 42.05
N GLN A 190 -4.63 -6.29 42.90
CA GLN A 190 -3.38 -7.05 42.95
C GLN A 190 -3.61 -8.52 43.33
N ILE A 191 -4.44 -8.78 44.35
CA ILE A 191 -4.81 -10.15 44.75
C ILE A 191 -5.44 -10.88 43.56
N ARG A 192 -6.42 -10.26 42.90
CA ARG A 192 -7.12 -10.87 41.76
C ARG A 192 -6.20 -11.13 40.57
N VAL A 193 -5.27 -10.21 40.27
CA VAL A 193 -4.25 -10.42 39.24
C VAL A 193 -3.34 -11.58 39.60
N ASN A 194 -2.95 -11.70 40.88
CA ASN A 194 -2.12 -12.80 41.35
C ASN A 194 -2.85 -14.15 41.21
N ASP A 195 -4.12 -14.20 41.58
CA ASP A 195 -4.97 -15.40 41.42
C ASP A 195 -5.06 -15.82 39.95
N ILE A 196 -5.31 -14.88 39.04
CA ILE A 196 -5.37 -15.14 37.59
C ILE A 196 -4.00 -15.62 37.05
N CYS A 197 -2.89 -15.08 37.56
CA CYS A 197 -1.55 -15.51 37.16
C CYS A 197 -1.25 -16.95 37.61
N HIS A 198 -1.85 -17.42 38.71
CA HIS A 198 -1.71 -18.79 39.20
C HIS A 198 -2.64 -19.78 38.50
N GLU A 199 -3.74 -19.31 37.90
CA GLU A 199 -4.56 -20.14 37.01
C GLU A 199 -3.79 -20.47 35.72
N LYS A 200 -3.64 -21.76 35.40
CA LYS A 200 -3.14 -22.20 34.09
C LYS A 200 -4.19 -21.83 33.03
N GLY A 201 -4.04 -20.64 32.45
CA GLY A 201 -4.87 -20.18 31.35
C GLY A 201 -4.88 -21.19 30.19
N GLY A 202 -6.04 -21.36 29.56
CA GLY A 202 -6.17 -22.14 28.33
C GLY A 202 -5.27 -21.59 27.21
N PRO A 203 -4.99 -22.38 26.17
CA PRO A 203 -4.15 -21.93 25.06
C PRO A 203 -4.72 -20.64 24.45
N LEU A 204 -3.89 -19.59 24.43
CA LEU A 204 -4.20 -18.35 23.72
C LEU A 204 -4.51 -18.70 22.26
N GLU A 205 -5.77 -18.51 21.84
CA GLU A 205 -6.19 -18.72 20.46
C GLU A 205 -5.25 -17.99 19.50
N LYS A 206 -4.71 -18.73 18.51
CA LYS A 206 -3.72 -18.22 17.56
C LYS A 206 -4.18 -16.92 16.91
N LYS A 207 -3.25 -15.95 16.87
CA LYS A 207 -3.42 -14.66 16.23
C LYS A 207 -3.25 -14.81 14.72
N GLY A 208 -4.23 -14.39 13.93
CA GLY A 208 -4.14 -14.33 12.47
C GLY A 208 -5.34 -14.91 11.72
N SER A 209 -5.40 -14.60 10.43
CA SER A 209 -6.41 -15.07 9.49
C SER A 209 -6.48 -16.59 9.43
N GLN A 210 -7.72 -17.10 9.37
CA GLN A 210 -8.03 -18.51 9.19
C GLN A 210 -8.22 -18.88 7.70
N ALA A 211 -8.17 -17.90 6.80
CA ALA A 211 -8.30 -18.12 5.36
C ALA A 211 -6.98 -18.63 4.76
N GLY A 212 -7.09 -19.53 3.78
CA GLY A 212 -5.94 -20.06 3.04
C GLY A 212 -5.24 -19.00 2.20
N PHE A 213 -3.96 -19.21 1.92
CA PHE A 213 -3.13 -18.29 1.13
C PHE A 213 -3.72 -17.98 -0.26
N ILE A 214 -4.23 -18.98 -0.96
CA ILE A 214 -4.83 -18.81 -2.30
C ILE A 214 -6.10 -17.95 -2.21
N THR A 215 -6.95 -18.21 -1.21
CA THR A 215 -8.14 -17.42 -0.94
C THR A 215 -7.78 -15.96 -0.67
N GLN A 216 -6.76 -15.72 0.16
CA GLN A 216 -6.26 -14.36 0.42
C GLN A 216 -5.81 -13.67 -0.88
N CYS A 217 -4.98 -14.32 -1.70
CA CYS A 217 -4.52 -13.77 -2.97
C CYS A 217 -5.68 -13.41 -3.91
N LEU A 218 -6.62 -14.33 -4.13
CA LEU A 218 -7.76 -14.13 -5.02
C LEU A 218 -8.66 -12.98 -4.56
N VAL A 219 -8.97 -12.94 -3.27
CA VAL A 219 -9.81 -11.90 -2.67
C VAL A 219 -9.13 -10.55 -2.75
N LEU A 220 -7.82 -10.47 -2.47
CA LEU A 220 -7.05 -9.23 -2.60
C LEU A 220 -6.96 -8.76 -4.05
N THR A 221 -6.76 -9.67 -5.01
CA THR A 221 -6.77 -9.34 -6.44
C THR A 221 -8.12 -8.80 -6.87
N GLN A 222 -9.22 -9.46 -6.48
CA GLN A 222 -10.58 -9.00 -6.82
C GLN A 222 -10.88 -7.63 -6.20
N ARG A 223 -10.56 -7.46 -4.91
CA ARG A 223 -10.74 -6.19 -4.19
C ARG A 223 -9.93 -5.06 -4.83
N SER A 224 -8.65 -5.31 -5.11
CA SER A 224 -7.77 -4.32 -5.75
C SER A 224 -8.24 -4.01 -7.16
N PHE A 225 -8.66 -4.99 -7.96
CA PHE A 225 -9.20 -4.75 -9.30
C PHE A 225 -10.46 -3.86 -9.29
N VAL A 226 -11.39 -4.11 -8.36
CA VAL A 226 -12.59 -3.25 -8.20
C VAL A 226 -12.20 -1.83 -7.79
N ASN A 227 -11.22 -1.69 -6.89
CA ASN A 227 -10.68 -0.38 -6.49
C ASN A 227 -10.11 0.35 -7.71
N MET A 228 -9.24 -0.30 -8.48
CA MET A 228 -8.60 0.26 -9.66
C MET A 228 -9.60 0.67 -10.75
N HIS A 229 -10.63 -0.15 -10.99
CA HIS A 229 -11.64 0.15 -12.00
C HIS A 229 -12.50 1.37 -11.63
N ARG A 230 -12.83 1.52 -10.34
CA ARG A 230 -13.71 2.59 -9.83
C ARG A 230 -12.98 3.89 -9.50
N ASP A 231 -11.66 3.86 -9.38
CA ASP A 231 -10.84 5.06 -9.24
C ASP A 231 -10.57 5.69 -10.62
N VAL A 232 -11.62 6.38 -11.11
CA VAL A 232 -11.65 7.00 -12.45
C VAL A 232 -10.61 8.10 -12.61
N GLY A 233 -10.43 8.92 -11.57
CA GLY A 233 -9.51 10.05 -11.60
C GLY A 233 -8.05 9.61 -11.78
N TYR A 234 -7.71 8.42 -11.29
CA TYR A 234 -6.35 7.93 -11.34
C TYR A 234 -6.07 7.05 -12.56
N TYR A 235 -6.84 5.99 -12.78
CA TYR A 235 -6.51 4.97 -13.78
C TYR A 235 -6.96 5.41 -15.18
N TRP A 236 -8.22 5.84 -15.32
CA TRP A 236 -8.76 6.17 -16.64
C TRP A 236 -8.22 7.50 -17.19
N PHE A 237 -8.05 8.51 -16.34
CA PHE A 237 -7.44 9.78 -16.74
C PHE A 237 -5.97 9.60 -17.17
N ARG A 238 -5.23 8.75 -16.46
CA ARG A 238 -3.85 8.40 -16.82
C ARG A 238 -3.76 7.70 -18.17
N LEU A 239 -4.66 6.76 -18.46
CA LEU A 239 -4.76 6.15 -19.80
C LEU A 239 -5.01 7.21 -20.89
N ALA A 240 -5.92 8.15 -20.65
CA ALA A 240 -6.21 9.22 -21.61
C ALA A 240 -4.98 10.10 -21.89
N ILE A 241 -4.21 10.46 -20.85
CA ILE A 241 -2.96 11.22 -21.02
C ILE A 241 -1.95 10.42 -21.85
N TYR A 242 -1.83 9.11 -21.62
CA TYR A 242 -0.85 8.28 -22.33
C TYR A 242 -1.21 8.13 -23.81
N VAL A 243 -2.51 7.99 -24.10
CA VAL A 243 -3.03 7.99 -25.47
C VAL A 243 -2.73 9.33 -26.16
N ALA A 244 -3.05 10.46 -25.51
CA ALA A 244 -2.79 11.78 -26.06
C ALA A 244 -1.29 11.99 -26.36
N LEU A 245 -0.42 11.55 -25.45
CA LEU A 245 1.02 11.64 -25.63
C LEU A 245 1.53 10.77 -26.79
N CYS A 246 1.13 9.50 -26.84
CA CYS A 246 1.56 8.61 -27.92
C CYS A 246 1.00 9.05 -29.28
N LEU A 247 -0.15 9.72 -29.29
CA LEU A 247 -0.67 10.39 -30.48
C LEU A 247 0.22 11.57 -30.89
N CYS A 248 0.62 12.44 -29.97
CA CYS A 248 1.55 13.54 -30.26
C CYS A 248 2.90 13.03 -30.78
N VAL A 249 3.50 12.02 -30.14
CA VAL A 249 4.77 11.44 -30.59
C VAL A 249 4.59 10.76 -31.94
N GLY A 250 3.50 9.99 -32.10
CA GLY A 250 3.19 9.29 -33.34
C GLY A 250 2.98 10.22 -34.54
N THR A 251 2.40 11.40 -34.33
CA THR A 251 2.21 12.41 -35.39
C THR A 251 3.48 13.20 -35.70
N ILE A 252 4.28 13.56 -34.69
CA ILE A 252 5.58 14.23 -34.89
C ILE A 252 6.52 13.34 -35.71
N PHE A 253 6.53 12.04 -35.43
CA PHE A 253 7.37 11.05 -36.11
C PHE A 253 6.60 10.28 -37.20
N TYR A 254 5.55 10.86 -37.77
CA TYR A 254 4.70 10.16 -38.73
C TYR A 254 5.49 9.66 -39.94
N LYS A 255 5.46 8.34 -40.17
CA LYS A 255 6.14 7.65 -41.29
C LYS A 255 7.58 8.13 -41.54
N ILE A 256 8.49 7.88 -40.58
CA ILE A 256 9.89 8.33 -40.62
C ILE A 256 10.64 7.92 -41.92
N GLY A 257 10.25 6.82 -42.57
CA GLY A 257 10.91 6.31 -43.79
C GLY A 257 12.23 5.59 -43.50
N HIS A 258 13.09 5.42 -44.52
CA HIS A 258 14.32 4.62 -44.46
C HIS A 258 15.59 5.40 -44.84
N ASN A 259 15.63 6.70 -44.62
CA ASN A 259 16.81 7.52 -44.90
C ASN A 259 17.88 7.36 -43.80
N TYR A 260 19.13 7.77 -44.02
CA TYR A 260 20.17 7.69 -42.97
C TYR A 260 19.74 8.41 -41.66
N GLY A 261 19.12 9.59 -41.76
CA GLY A 261 18.56 10.30 -40.61
C GLY A 261 17.42 9.57 -39.88
N SER A 262 16.76 8.60 -40.54
CA SER A 262 15.71 7.80 -39.92
C SER A 262 16.23 6.90 -38.80
N ILE A 263 17.51 6.52 -38.82
CA ILE A 263 18.13 5.68 -37.80
C ILE A 263 18.08 6.38 -36.43
N GLN A 264 18.57 7.62 -36.38
CA GLN A 264 18.56 8.43 -35.15
C GLN A 264 17.13 8.79 -34.72
N ALA A 265 16.24 9.10 -35.68
CA ALA A 265 14.85 9.43 -35.39
C ALA A 265 14.09 8.25 -34.75
N ARG A 266 14.26 7.03 -35.31
CA ARG A 266 13.67 5.79 -34.75
C ARG A 266 14.18 5.53 -33.33
N GLY A 267 15.49 5.59 -33.11
CA GLY A 267 16.07 5.40 -31.78
C GLY A 267 15.60 6.44 -30.75
N SER A 268 15.53 7.71 -31.15
CA SER A 268 15.07 8.80 -30.29
C SER A 268 13.60 8.66 -29.91
N MET A 269 12.73 8.29 -30.87
CA MET A 269 11.32 8.04 -30.63
C MET A 269 11.13 6.85 -29.67
N LEU A 270 11.81 5.73 -29.89
CA LEU A 270 11.71 4.53 -29.04
C LEU A 270 12.13 4.83 -27.61
N MET A 271 13.26 5.52 -27.43
CA MET A 271 13.72 5.98 -26.12
C MET A 271 12.68 6.90 -25.48
N PHE A 272 12.16 7.88 -26.21
CA PHE A 272 11.19 8.84 -25.67
C PHE A 272 9.92 8.14 -25.20
N VAL A 273 9.35 7.23 -25.98
CA VAL A 273 8.16 6.46 -25.59
C VAL A 273 8.45 5.64 -24.34
N ALA A 274 9.55 4.88 -24.33
CA ALA A 274 9.93 4.04 -23.19
C ALA A 274 10.13 4.87 -21.90
N THR A 275 10.89 5.96 -21.99
CA THR A 275 11.24 6.79 -20.83
C THR A 275 10.07 7.64 -20.35
N PHE A 276 9.33 8.27 -21.24
CA PHE A 276 8.22 9.15 -20.86
C PHE A 276 7.04 8.36 -20.29
N MET A 277 6.67 7.24 -20.94
CA MET A 277 5.58 6.40 -20.43
C MET A 277 5.94 5.84 -19.05
N THR A 278 7.19 5.38 -18.86
CA THR A 278 7.65 4.90 -17.56
C THR A 278 7.74 6.01 -16.52
N PHE A 279 8.15 7.23 -16.89
CA PHE A 279 8.26 8.36 -15.96
C PHE A 279 6.90 8.84 -15.47
N MET A 280 5.92 8.89 -16.36
CA MET A 280 4.53 9.19 -16.02
C MET A 280 3.91 8.14 -15.09
N ALA A 281 4.52 6.97 -14.93
CA ALA A 281 4.02 5.96 -14.00
C ALA A 281 4.21 6.34 -12.54
N ILE A 282 5.15 7.26 -12.23
CA ILE A 282 5.36 7.83 -10.90
C ILE A 282 4.14 8.61 -10.42
N GLY A 283 3.38 9.25 -11.32
CA GLY A 283 2.12 9.92 -10.96
C GLY A 283 1.12 8.98 -10.28
N GLY A 284 1.37 7.67 -10.39
CA GLY A 284 0.65 6.64 -9.71
C GLY A 284 0.84 6.52 -8.19
N PHE A 285 1.88 7.15 -7.67
CA PHE A 285 2.36 6.87 -6.33
C PHE A 285 1.39 7.19 -5.17
N PRO A 286 0.62 8.31 -5.19
CA PRO A 286 -0.25 8.65 -4.06
C PRO A 286 -1.31 7.59 -3.74
N SER A 287 -1.95 7.01 -4.76
CA SER A 287 -2.95 5.95 -4.60
C SER A 287 -2.34 4.71 -3.93
N PHE A 288 -1.13 4.32 -4.34
CA PHE A 288 -0.43 3.20 -3.71
C PHE A 288 -0.07 3.47 -2.24
N VAL A 289 0.27 4.71 -1.87
CA VAL A 289 0.53 5.09 -0.47
C VAL A 289 -0.74 4.95 0.38
N GLU A 290 -1.91 5.25 -0.16
CA GLU A 290 -3.19 5.02 0.52
C GLU A 290 -3.46 3.53 0.75
N ASP A 291 -3.24 2.70 -0.27
CA ASP A 291 -3.34 1.24 -0.15
C ASP A 291 -2.35 0.68 0.88
N MET A 292 -1.15 1.25 1.00
CA MET A 292 -0.16 0.90 2.02
C MET A 292 -0.60 1.20 3.46
N LYS A 293 -1.37 2.27 3.67
CA LYS A 293 -1.94 2.58 4.99
C LYS A 293 -2.95 1.51 5.41
N ILE A 294 -3.85 1.15 4.49
CA ILE A 294 -4.84 0.09 4.71
C ILE A 294 -4.15 -1.25 4.95
N PHE A 295 -3.17 -1.60 4.11
CA PHE A 295 -2.35 -2.81 4.26
C PHE A 295 -1.71 -2.90 5.64
N THR A 296 -1.04 -1.83 6.09
CA THR A 296 -0.35 -1.81 7.38
C THR A 296 -1.30 -2.08 8.54
N ARG A 297 -2.50 -1.48 8.52
CA ARG A 297 -3.52 -1.70 9.54
C ARG A 297 -4.05 -3.14 9.52
N GLU A 298 -4.50 -3.63 8.36
CA GLU A 298 -5.05 -4.98 8.20
C GLU A 298 -4.00 -6.06 8.57
N ARG A 299 -2.73 -5.78 8.29
CA ARG A 299 -1.60 -6.64 8.64
C ARG A 299 -1.35 -6.72 10.15
N LEU A 300 -1.48 -5.59 10.87
CA LEU A 300 -1.34 -5.54 12.34
C LEU A 300 -2.45 -6.35 13.05
N ASN A 301 -3.66 -6.36 12.49
CA ASN A 301 -4.78 -7.18 12.96
C ASN A 301 -4.75 -8.62 12.42
N GLY A 302 -3.80 -8.93 11.53
CA GLY A 302 -3.54 -10.28 11.07
C GLY A 302 -4.47 -10.78 9.96
N HIS A 303 -5.07 -9.88 9.16
CA HIS A 303 -6.04 -10.25 8.12
C HIS A 303 -5.40 -11.07 6.99
N TYR A 304 -4.15 -10.82 6.64
CA TYR A 304 -3.41 -11.57 5.61
C TYR A 304 -1.90 -11.29 5.68
N GLY A 305 -1.12 -12.09 4.95
CA GLY A 305 0.34 -11.97 4.89
C GLY A 305 0.86 -11.01 3.83
N VAL A 306 2.11 -10.55 3.99
CA VAL A 306 2.81 -9.66 3.01
C VAL A 306 2.87 -10.29 1.61
N VAL A 307 3.12 -11.61 1.53
CA VAL A 307 3.21 -12.31 0.24
C VAL A 307 1.87 -12.32 -0.48
N ALA A 308 0.76 -12.52 0.24
CA ALA A 308 -0.58 -12.49 -0.34
C ALA A 308 -0.93 -11.11 -0.89
N PHE A 309 -0.50 -10.05 -0.19
CA PHE A 309 -0.62 -8.67 -0.67
C PHE A 309 0.19 -8.44 -1.96
N VAL A 310 1.48 -8.79 -1.96
CA VAL A 310 2.34 -8.58 -3.13
C VAL A 310 1.79 -9.32 -4.34
N VAL A 311 1.43 -10.59 -4.19
CA VAL A 311 0.83 -11.40 -5.25
C VAL A 311 -0.51 -10.81 -5.69
N GLY A 312 -1.39 -10.51 -4.74
CA GLY A 312 -2.71 -9.93 -5.00
C GLY A 312 -2.65 -8.65 -5.82
N ASN A 313 -1.76 -7.72 -5.43
CA ASN A 313 -1.51 -6.46 -6.10
C ASN A 313 -0.82 -6.63 -7.47
N THR A 314 0.02 -7.66 -7.62
CA THR A 314 0.64 -7.98 -8.92
C THR A 314 -0.43 -8.32 -9.94
N PHE A 315 -1.33 -9.24 -9.59
CA PHE A 315 -2.32 -9.75 -10.53
C PHE A 315 -3.44 -8.74 -10.81
N SER A 316 -3.79 -7.89 -9.84
CA SER A 316 -4.78 -6.84 -10.07
C SER A 316 -4.28 -5.76 -11.04
N SER A 317 -2.98 -5.45 -11.03
CA SER A 317 -2.43 -4.39 -11.90
C SER A 317 -2.23 -4.79 -13.36
N ILE A 318 -2.08 -6.10 -13.64
CA ILE A 318 -1.80 -6.62 -15.00
C ILE A 318 -2.80 -6.13 -16.06
N PRO A 319 -4.12 -6.28 -15.92
CA PRO A 319 -5.06 -5.90 -16.98
C PRO A 319 -4.97 -4.40 -17.33
N TYR A 320 -4.81 -3.56 -16.31
CA TYR A 320 -4.70 -2.12 -16.51
C TYR A 320 -3.36 -1.74 -17.14
N LEU A 321 -2.24 -2.27 -16.64
CA LEU A 321 -0.92 -1.98 -17.20
C LEU A 321 -0.78 -2.52 -18.63
N PHE A 322 -1.42 -3.65 -18.93
CA PHE A 322 -1.46 -4.19 -20.27
C PHE A 322 -2.26 -3.29 -21.22
N LEU A 323 -3.43 -2.81 -20.80
CA LEU A 323 -4.25 -1.84 -21.54
C LEU A 323 -3.46 -0.55 -21.85
N VAL A 324 -2.75 -0.04 -20.85
CA VAL A 324 -1.92 1.17 -20.94
C VAL A 324 -0.66 0.98 -21.80
N SER A 325 -0.23 -0.26 -22.01
CA SER A 325 0.91 -0.58 -22.87
C SER A 325 0.48 -0.84 -24.31
N ILE A 326 -0.64 -1.54 -24.51
CA ILE A 326 -1.13 -1.92 -25.84
C ILE A 326 -1.77 -0.76 -26.59
N VAL A 327 -2.65 0.04 -25.97
CA VAL A 327 -3.43 1.07 -26.68
C VAL A 327 -2.53 2.25 -27.09
N PRO A 328 -1.83 2.94 -26.17
CA PRO A 328 -0.87 3.97 -26.55
C PRO A 328 0.31 3.42 -27.37
N GLY A 329 0.78 2.21 -27.05
CA GLY A 329 1.86 1.55 -27.77
C GLY A 329 1.51 1.29 -29.24
N ALA A 330 0.29 0.84 -29.55
CA ALA A 330 -0.18 0.68 -30.92
C ALA A 330 -0.19 2.00 -31.70
N ILE A 331 -0.67 3.08 -31.06
CA ILE A 331 -0.69 4.42 -31.66
C ILE A 331 0.74 4.86 -32.01
N ALA A 332 1.65 4.78 -31.05
CA ALA A 332 3.05 5.15 -31.26
C ALA A 332 3.72 4.26 -32.33
N TYR A 333 3.46 2.96 -32.33
CA TYR A 333 4.13 2.01 -33.22
C TYR A 333 3.71 2.16 -34.68
N TYR A 334 2.39 2.19 -34.93
CA TYR A 334 1.85 2.18 -36.30
C TYR A 334 1.89 3.56 -36.96
N LEU A 335 1.70 4.66 -36.23
CA LEU A 335 1.79 6.01 -36.81
C LEU A 335 3.21 6.33 -37.29
N VAL A 336 4.21 5.89 -36.53
CA VAL A 336 5.62 6.13 -36.85
C VAL A 336 6.10 5.28 -38.04
N GLY A 337 5.46 4.14 -38.28
CA GLY A 337 5.89 3.21 -39.33
C GLY A 337 7.17 2.46 -38.93
N LEU A 338 7.17 1.95 -37.69
CA LEU A 338 8.18 0.99 -37.20
C LEU A 338 8.11 -0.34 -38.01
N GLN A 339 9.08 -1.23 -37.76
CA GLN A 339 9.21 -2.47 -38.52
C GLN A 339 7.88 -3.24 -38.61
N LYS A 340 7.48 -3.66 -39.81
CA LYS A 340 6.18 -4.33 -39.99
C LYS A 340 6.29 -5.80 -39.56
N GLY A 341 5.40 -6.23 -38.67
CA GLY A 341 5.27 -7.63 -38.26
C GLY A 341 4.48 -7.74 -36.95
N VAL A 342 3.65 -8.78 -36.84
CA VAL A 342 2.85 -9.00 -35.63
C VAL A 342 3.76 -9.38 -34.46
N ASP A 343 4.82 -10.13 -34.73
CA ASP A 343 5.85 -10.52 -33.78
C ASP A 343 6.64 -9.32 -33.23
N HIS A 344 7.02 -8.37 -34.09
CA HIS A 344 7.71 -7.15 -33.67
C HIS A 344 6.82 -6.24 -32.82
N PHE A 345 5.53 -6.13 -33.15
CA PHE A 345 4.57 -5.38 -32.35
C PHE A 345 4.32 -6.03 -30.98
N ILE A 346 4.10 -7.36 -30.95
CA ILE A 346 3.91 -8.10 -29.69
C ILE A 346 5.12 -7.92 -28.78
N TYR A 347 6.34 -8.07 -29.31
CA TYR A 347 7.55 -7.86 -28.52
C TYR A 347 7.63 -6.43 -27.99
N PHE A 348 7.37 -5.42 -28.83
CA PHE A 348 7.34 -4.01 -28.42
C PHE A 348 6.36 -3.76 -27.26
N THR A 349 5.14 -4.29 -27.36
CA THR A 349 4.11 -4.16 -26.31
C THR A 349 4.51 -4.90 -25.03
N LEU A 350 5.04 -6.13 -25.13
CA LEU A 350 5.50 -6.90 -23.97
C LEU A 350 6.66 -6.21 -23.25
N LEU A 351 7.57 -5.61 -24.01
CA LEU A 351 8.70 -4.85 -23.45
C LEU A 351 8.23 -3.60 -22.73
N LEU A 352 7.34 -2.79 -23.33
CA LEU A 352 6.71 -1.65 -22.67
C LEU A 352 5.97 -2.05 -21.39
N PHE A 353 5.20 -3.14 -21.46
CA PHE A 353 4.49 -3.69 -20.31
C PHE A 353 5.45 -4.11 -19.18
N GLY A 354 6.55 -4.81 -19.53
CA GLY A 354 7.59 -5.18 -18.57
C GLY A 354 8.23 -3.97 -17.89
N CYS A 355 8.53 -2.92 -18.65
CA CYS A 355 9.04 -1.67 -18.11
C CYS A 355 8.05 -1.01 -17.13
N MET A 356 6.75 -1.00 -17.46
CA MET A 356 5.72 -0.46 -16.57
C MET A 356 5.59 -1.23 -15.25
N MET A 357 5.56 -2.56 -15.34
CA MET A 357 5.54 -3.45 -14.17
C MET A 357 6.76 -3.24 -13.27
N LEU A 358 7.92 -2.96 -13.87
CA LEU A 358 9.17 -2.70 -13.15
C LEU A 358 9.10 -1.37 -12.40
N VAL A 359 8.62 -0.30 -13.03
CA VAL A 359 8.44 0.99 -12.36
C VAL A 359 7.43 0.88 -11.22
N GLU A 360 6.31 0.19 -11.44
CA GLU A 360 5.36 -0.07 -10.35
C GLU A 360 6.05 -0.76 -9.17
N SER A 361 6.89 -1.77 -9.45
CA SER A 361 7.65 -2.50 -8.43
C SER A 361 8.69 -1.63 -7.70
N LEU A 362 9.39 -0.76 -8.43
CA LEU A 362 10.29 0.24 -7.85
C LEU A 362 9.53 1.22 -6.94
N MET A 363 8.38 1.70 -7.39
CA MET A 363 7.56 2.62 -6.60
C MET A 363 7.00 1.95 -5.34
N MET A 364 6.65 0.67 -5.38
CA MET A 364 6.26 -0.07 -4.16
C MET A 364 7.40 -0.11 -3.13
N VAL A 365 8.63 -0.35 -3.57
CA VAL A 365 9.83 -0.29 -2.72
C VAL A 365 9.96 1.08 -2.07
N ILE A 366 9.83 2.16 -2.84
CA ILE A 366 9.94 3.53 -2.33
C ILE A 366 8.84 3.83 -1.30
N ALA A 367 7.59 3.47 -1.59
CA ALA A 367 6.45 3.67 -0.68
C ALA A 367 6.61 2.99 0.68
N SER A 368 7.32 1.86 0.74
CA SER A 368 7.59 1.19 2.00
C SER A 368 8.57 1.96 2.90
N VAL A 369 9.40 2.83 2.34
CA VAL A 369 10.48 3.52 3.06
C VAL A 369 10.11 4.98 3.37
N VAL A 370 9.41 5.66 2.46
CA VAL A 370 9.11 7.09 2.64
C VAL A 370 7.94 7.32 3.59
N PRO A 371 7.95 8.41 4.38
CA PRO A 371 6.89 8.70 5.34
C PRO A 371 5.66 9.38 4.71
N ASN A 372 5.81 9.98 3.54
CA ASN A 372 4.72 10.68 2.84
C ASN A 372 4.85 10.56 1.31
N PHE A 373 3.75 10.81 0.61
CA PHE A 373 3.69 10.61 -0.84
C PHE A 373 4.56 11.61 -1.62
N LEU A 374 4.70 12.85 -1.14
CA LEU A 374 5.49 13.89 -1.83
C LEU A 374 6.97 13.50 -1.91
N LEU A 375 7.55 13.05 -0.79
CA LEU A 375 8.94 12.58 -0.77
C LEU A 375 9.14 11.38 -1.69
N GLY A 376 8.17 10.47 -1.77
CA GLY A 376 8.29 9.33 -2.67
C GLY A 376 8.14 9.68 -4.15
N ILE A 377 7.34 10.69 -4.52
CA ILE A 377 7.33 11.21 -5.90
C ILE A 377 8.70 11.80 -6.24
N ILE A 378 9.28 12.61 -5.34
CA ILE A 378 10.60 13.23 -5.54
C ILE A 378 11.67 12.14 -5.66
N ALA A 379 11.68 11.15 -4.76
CA ALA A 379 12.63 10.04 -4.78
C ALA A 379 12.48 9.17 -6.03
N GLY A 380 11.25 8.82 -6.42
CA GLY A 380 10.95 8.04 -7.62
C GLY A 380 11.41 8.75 -8.88
N ALA A 381 11.08 10.04 -9.03
CA ALA A 381 11.51 10.86 -10.15
C ALA A 381 13.04 11.01 -10.22
N GLY A 382 13.70 11.21 -9.08
CA GLY A 382 15.16 11.28 -9.01
C GLY A 382 15.84 9.97 -9.42
N ILE A 383 15.41 8.84 -8.86
CA ILE A 383 15.95 7.51 -9.19
C ILE A 383 15.72 7.21 -10.68
N GLN A 384 14.51 7.44 -11.17
CA GLN A 384 14.17 7.16 -12.57
C GLN A 384 14.92 8.09 -13.53
N GLY A 385 15.07 9.37 -13.20
CA GLY A 385 15.87 10.31 -13.99
C GLY A 385 17.33 9.85 -14.13
N VAL A 386 17.93 9.37 -13.04
CA VAL A 386 19.29 8.81 -13.06
C VAL A 386 19.36 7.53 -13.91
N MET A 387 18.36 6.65 -13.83
CA MET A 387 18.29 5.44 -14.67
C MET A 387 18.13 5.77 -16.15
N ILE A 388 17.31 6.76 -16.50
CA ILE A 388 17.11 7.24 -17.87
C ILE A 388 18.42 7.77 -18.46
N LEU A 389 19.14 8.62 -17.71
CA LEU A 389 20.42 9.18 -18.15
C LEU A 389 21.48 8.10 -18.42
N ASN A 390 21.47 7.03 -17.63
CA ASN A 390 22.36 5.89 -17.78
C ASN A 390 21.77 4.76 -18.65
N GLY A 391 20.67 4.99 -19.37
CA GLY A 391 20.04 3.98 -20.22
C GLY A 391 20.77 3.68 -21.54
N GLY A 392 21.93 4.30 -21.79
CA GLY A 392 22.74 4.07 -23.00
C GLY A 392 22.32 4.85 -24.24
N PHE A 393 21.41 5.82 -24.12
CA PHE A 393 21.00 6.72 -25.22
C PHE A 393 21.72 8.08 -25.18
N PHE A 394 21.65 8.81 -24.06
CA PHE A 394 22.26 10.14 -23.93
C PHE A 394 23.78 10.11 -23.98
N ARG A 395 24.37 9.03 -23.47
CA ARG A 395 25.79 8.74 -23.56
C ARG A 395 25.97 7.25 -23.77
N LEU A 396 26.74 6.90 -24.79
CA LEU A 396 26.90 5.51 -25.21
C LEU A 396 27.74 4.71 -24.18
N PRO A 397 27.53 3.38 -24.07
CA PRO A 397 28.17 2.53 -23.06
C PRO A 397 29.70 2.56 -23.00
N ARG A 398 30.38 2.79 -24.14
CA ARG A 398 31.85 2.89 -24.18
C ARG A 398 32.37 4.19 -23.58
N ASP A 399 31.58 5.27 -23.68
CA ASP A 399 31.98 6.61 -23.27
C ASP A 399 31.57 6.95 -21.84
N LEU A 400 30.82 6.08 -21.15
CA LEU A 400 30.40 6.26 -19.77
C LEU A 400 31.60 6.21 -18.79
N PRO A 401 31.72 7.17 -17.84
CA PRO A 401 32.77 7.13 -16.83
C PRO A 401 32.67 5.87 -15.95
N LYS A 402 33.81 5.21 -15.72
CA LYS A 402 33.83 3.81 -15.26
C LYS A 402 33.36 3.56 -13.81
N PRO A 403 33.85 4.26 -12.77
CA PRO A 403 33.73 3.73 -11.40
C PRO A 403 32.35 3.84 -10.75
N PHE A 404 31.43 4.65 -11.31
CA PHE A 404 30.09 4.82 -10.76
C PHE A 404 29.01 4.70 -11.84
N TRP A 405 29.15 5.48 -12.92
CA TRP A 405 28.15 5.55 -13.99
C TRP A 405 28.09 4.27 -14.81
N LYS A 406 29.25 3.73 -15.22
CA LYS A 406 29.29 2.43 -15.91
C LYS A 406 29.10 1.26 -14.96
N TYR A 407 29.70 1.31 -13.77
CA TYR A 407 29.57 0.27 -12.75
C TYR A 407 29.22 0.93 -11.41
N PRO A 408 28.05 0.69 -10.81
CA PRO A 408 27.00 -0.27 -11.19
C PRO A 408 25.81 0.35 -11.94
N VAL A 409 25.70 1.68 -12.04
CA VAL A 409 24.44 2.37 -12.37
C VAL A 409 23.88 1.96 -13.75
N PHE A 410 24.73 1.89 -14.78
CA PHE A 410 24.34 1.43 -16.12
C PHE A 410 23.73 0.02 -16.15
N TYR A 411 24.20 -0.91 -15.31
CA TYR A 411 23.69 -2.29 -15.26
C TYR A 411 22.44 -2.45 -14.40
N ILE A 412 22.25 -1.55 -13.43
CA ILE A 412 21.05 -1.50 -12.59
C ILE A 412 19.90 -0.79 -13.33
N ALA A 413 20.21 0.19 -14.18
CA ALA A 413 19.22 0.94 -14.95
C ALA A 413 18.50 0.01 -15.95
N PHE A 414 17.23 -0.30 -15.69
CA PHE A 414 16.44 -1.16 -16.58
C PHE A 414 16.28 -0.57 -17.99
N HIS A 415 16.37 0.76 -18.13
CA HIS A 415 16.35 1.45 -19.43
C HIS A 415 17.47 0.98 -20.36
N LYS A 416 18.60 0.46 -19.83
CA LYS A 416 19.63 -0.21 -20.64
C LYS A 416 19.00 -1.34 -21.46
N TYR A 417 18.40 -2.31 -20.77
CA TYR A 417 17.82 -3.51 -21.40
C TYR A 417 16.59 -3.16 -22.23
N ALA A 418 15.80 -2.16 -21.81
CA ALA A 418 14.66 -1.69 -22.59
C ALA A 418 15.12 -1.10 -23.93
N ASN A 419 16.10 -0.20 -23.93
CA ASN A 419 16.63 0.41 -25.16
C ASN A 419 17.27 -0.66 -26.06
N GLN A 420 18.07 -1.58 -25.51
CA GLN A 420 18.65 -2.68 -26.30
C GLN A 420 17.57 -3.56 -26.93
N GLY A 421 16.52 -3.93 -26.17
CA GLY A 421 15.39 -4.69 -26.68
C GLY A 421 14.63 -3.96 -27.80
N PHE A 422 14.33 -2.68 -27.60
CA PHE A 422 13.67 -1.86 -28.64
C PHE A 422 14.50 -1.75 -29.91
N TYR A 423 15.82 -1.49 -29.78
CA TYR A 423 16.69 -1.35 -30.93
C TYR A 423 16.86 -2.67 -31.68
N LYS A 424 17.12 -3.78 -30.98
CA LYS A 424 17.18 -5.11 -31.62
C LYS A 424 15.87 -5.41 -32.36
N ASN A 425 14.73 -5.14 -31.73
CA ASN A 425 13.43 -5.39 -32.33
C ASN A 425 13.11 -4.53 -33.56
N GLU A 426 13.71 -3.34 -33.68
CA GLU A 426 13.46 -2.41 -34.77
C GLU A 426 14.48 -2.49 -35.91
N PHE A 427 15.75 -2.78 -35.60
CA PHE A 427 16.82 -2.74 -36.60
C PHE A 427 17.19 -4.12 -37.14
N GLU A 428 16.96 -5.23 -36.40
CA GLU A 428 17.26 -6.57 -36.89
C GLU A 428 16.50 -6.88 -38.19
N GLY A 429 17.22 -7.19 -39.26
CA GLY A 429 16.66 -7.48 -40.58
C GLY A 429 16.33 -6.26 -41.46
N LEU A 430 16.59 -5.02 -40.99
CA LEU A 430 16.47 -3.81 -41.81
C LEU A 430 17.81 -3.43 -42.46
N ASN A 431 17.71 -2.74 -43.59
CA ASN A 431 18.83 -2.17 -44.33
C ASN A 431 18.57 -0.69 -44.59
N PHE A 432 19.60 0.14 -44.43
CA PHE A 432 19.53 1.60 -44.62
C PHE A 432 20.60 2.08 -45.59
N PRO A 433 20.37 3.15 -46.36
CA PRO A 433 21.38 3.74 -47.21
C PRO A 433 22.50 4.35 -46.36
N ASN A 434 23.75 4.01 -46.68
CA ASN A 434 24.93 4.47 -45.97
C ASN A 434 25.46 5.77 -46.60
N GLN A 435 25.57 6.83 -45.82
CA GLN A 435 26.13 8.11 -46.25
C GLN A 435 27.51 8.43 -45.65
N VAL A 436 28.07 7.51 -44.84
CA VAL A 436 29.24 7.78 -43.99
C VAL A 436 30.57 7.48 -44.68
N GLN A 437 30.60 6.69 -45.75
CA GLN A 437 31.83 6.33 -46.46
C GLN A 437 31.77 6.64 -47.96
N VAL A 438 32.59 7.60 -48.39
CA VAL A 438 32.93 7.77 -49.82
C VAL A 438 33.76 6.55 -50.23
N GLY A 439 33.17 5.65 -51.03
CA GLY A 439 33.82 4.41 -51.48
C GLY A 439 33.53 3.15 -50.65
N GLY A 440 32.67 3.23 -49.63
CA GLY A 440 32.17 2.07 -48.86
C GLY A 440 30.86 1.48 -49.42
N PRO A 441 30.36 0.37 -48.86
CA PRO A 441 29.07 -0.20 -49.27
C PRO A 441 27.94 0.82 -49.09
N SER A 442 27.12 0.98 -50.13
CA SER A 442 26.03 1.96 -50.20
C SER A 442 24.87 1.69 -49.23
N ILE A 443 24.91 0.55 -48.55
CA ILE A 443 23.88 0.06 -47.63
C ILE A 443 24.57 -0.37 -46.33
N ILE A 444 24.05 0.09 -45.20
CA ILE A 444 24.43 -0.35 -43.85
C ILE A 444 23.35 -1.28 -43.32
N SER A 445 23.78 -2.42 -42.79
CA SER A 445 22.87 -3.40 -42.18
C SER A 445 22.43 -2.97 -40.78
N GLY A 446 21.24 -3.38 -40.37
CA GLY A 446 20.73 -3.14 -39.03
C GLY A 446 21.65 -3.69 -37.92
N ASP A 447 22.29 -4.84 -38.14
CA ASP A 447 23.24 -5.42 -37.19
C ASP A 447 24.47 -4.53 -37.00
N GLU A 448 24.95 -3.91 -38.06
CA GLU A 448 26.06 -2.96 -38.01
C GLU A 448 25.68 -1.68 -37.28
N ILE A 449 24.46 -1.17 -37.52
CA ILE A 449 23.88 -0.04 -36.78
C ILE A 449 23.82 -0.38 -35.28
N LEU A 450 23.32 -1.56 -34.92
CA LEU A 450 23.21 -1.99 -33.52
C LEU A 450 24.58 -2.05 -32.82
N ARG A 451 25.59 -2.60 -33.49
CA ARG A 451 26.95 -2.77 -32.92
C ARG A 451 27.74 -1.47 -32.85
N ASN A 452 27.69 -0.67 -33.91
CA ASN A 452 28.60 0.46 -34.09
C ASN A 452 27.97 1.80 -33.69
N VAL A 453 26.68 2.01 -33.99
CA VAL A 453 25.97 3.25 -33.67
C VAL A 453 25.42 3.21 -32.25
N TRP A 454 24.61 2.19 -31.93
CA TRP A 454 23.94 2.09 -30.62
C TRP A 454 24.76 1.33 -29.57
N GLN A 455 25.86 0.68 -29.96
CA GLN A 455 26.73 -0.11 -29.08
C GLN A 455 25.97 -1.15 -28.24
N VAL A 456 24.98 -1.80 -28.87
CA VAL A 456 24.13 -2.83 -28.27
C VAL A 456 24.91 -4.14 -28.11
N GLU A 457 24.64 -4.88 -27.04
CA GLU A 457 25.23 -6.19 -26.80
C GLU A 457 24.54 -7.24 -27.69
N MET A 458 25.24 -7.65 -28.77
CA MET A 458 24.74 -8.66 -29.72
C MET A 458 25.04 -10.11 -29.31
N GLY A 459 25.56 -10.34 -28.09
CA GLY A 459 25.88 -11.68 -27.59
C GLY A 459 24.66 -12.54 -27.24
N TYR A 460 23.47 -11.94 -27.25
CA TYR A 460 22.21 -12.60 -26.92
C TYR A 460 21.01 -11.94 -27.64
N SER A 461 19.94 -12.71 -27.80
CA SER A 461 18.70 -12.28 -28.46
C SER A 461 17.91 -11.25 -27.64
N LYS A 462 17.09 -10.43 -28.33
CA LYS A 462 16.13 -9.50 -27.72
C LYS A 462 15.22 -10.12 -26.65
N TRP A 463 14.92 -11.42 -26.73
CA TRP A 463 14.11 -12.10 -25.70
C TRP A 463 14.80 -12.20 -24.33
N ILE A 464 16.13 -12.20 -24.30
CA ILE A 464 16.88 -12.19 -23.05
C ILE A 464 16.79 -10.81 -22.37
N ASP A 465 16.77 -9.72 -23.13
CA ASP A 465 16.51 -8.37 -22.59
C ASP A 465 15.14 -8.31 -21.88
N LEU A 466 14.11 -8.87 -22.51
CA LEU A 466 12.76 -8.97 -21.92
C LEU A 466 12.77 -9.84 -20.64
N ALA A 467 13.45 -10.99 -20.69
CA ALA A 467 13.58 -11.88 -19.52
C ALA A 467 14.30 -11.20 -18.35
N ILE A 468 15.35 -10.40 -18.63
CA ILE A 468 16.06 -9.62 -17.61
C ILE A 468 15.12 -8.61 -16.96
N ILE A 469 14.33 -7.87 -17.74
CA ILE A 469 13.36 -6.90 -17.22
C ILE A 469 12.31 -7.58 -16.35
N LEU A 470 11.74 -8.71 -16.80
CA LEU A 470 10.79 -9.48 -15.99
C LEU A 470 11.44 -10.06 -14.73
N GLY A 471 12.70 -10.49 -14.80
CA GLY A 471 13.49 -10.90 -13.64
C GLY A 471 13.69 -9.76 -12.64
N MET A 472 13.99 -8.55 -13.12
CA MET A 472 14.09 -7.35 -12.29
C MET A 472 12.78 -7.01 -11.58
N VAL A 473 11.62 -7.18 -12.23
CA VAL A 473 10.29 -7.03 -11.58
C VAL A 473 10.19 -7.93 -10.35
N VAL A 474 10.55 -9.20 -10.49
CA VAL A 474 10.52 -10.16 -9.37
C VAL A 474 11.48 -9.73 -8.27
N VAL A 475 12.71 -9.33 -8.63
CA VAL A 475 13.71 -8.86 -7.66
C VAL A 475 13.20 -7.65 -6.87
N TYR A 476 12.63 -6.63 -7.51
CA TYR A 476 12.09 -5.47 -6.81
C TYR A 476 10.92 -5.83 -5.89
N ARG A 477 10.06 -6.76 -6.29
CA ARG A 477 8.97 -7.25 -5.43
C ARG A 477 9.50 -8.05 -4.23
N LEU A 478 10.58 -8.81 -4.39
CA LEU A 478 11.27 -9.48 -3.28
C LEU A 478 11.96 -8.48 -2.34
N ILE A 479 12.57 -7.41 -2.87
CA ILE A 479 13.14 -6.33 -2.06
C ILE A 479 12.04 -5.66 -1.23
N PHE A 480 10.90 -5.32 -1.84
CA PHE A 480 9.74 -4.78 -1.13
C PHE A 480 9.31 -5.69 0.02
N TRP A 481 9.14 -6.99 -0.26
CA TRP A 481 8.82 -7.98 0.77
C TRP A 481 9.86 -8.00 1.91
N GLY A 482 11.15 -7.98 1.55
CA GLY A 482 12.26 -7.95 2.51
C GLY A 482 12.25 -6.71 3.40
N ILE A 483 11.96 -5.52 2.83
CA ILE A 483 11.88 -4.27 3.59
C ILE A 483 10.72 -4.31 4.58
N ILE A 484 9.52 -4.75 4.16
CA ILE A 484 8.37 -4.88 5.06
C ILE A 484 8.70 -5.84 6.21
N LYS A 485 9.32 -6.99 5.91
CA LYS A 485 9.75 -7.95 6.93
C LYS A 485 10.81 -7.40 7.89
N ALA A 486 11.76 -6.64 7.37
CA ALA A 486 12.75 -5.96 8.20
C ALA A 486 12.07 -4.93 9.13
N GLN A 487 11.19 -4.08 8.60
CA GLN A 487 10.46 -3.10 9.39
C GLN A 487 9.59 -3.74 10.47
N GLU A 488 8.94 -4.88 10.20
CA GLU A 488 8.20 -5.67 11.19
C GLU A 488 9.11 -6.13 12.34
N LYS A 489 10.34 -6.54 12.05
CA LYS A 489 11.31 -7.03 13.06
C LYS A 489 12.00 -5.92 13.84
N PHE A 490 12.32 -4.80 13.18
CA PHE A 490 13.09 -3.70 13.76
C PHE A 490 12.23 -2.69 14.54
N LYS A 491 11.00 -2.40 14.12
CA LYS A 491 10.12 -1.44 14.84
C LYS A 491 9.91 -1.79 16.32
N PRO A 492 9.63 -3.06 16.71
CA PRO A 492 9.50 -3.42 18.12
C PRO A 492 10.82 -3.27 18.88
N MET A 493 11.95 -3.60 18.24
CA MET A 493 13.28 -3.51 18.83
C MET A 493 13.69 -2.05 19.10
N ILE A 494 13.42 -1.15 18.14
CA ILE A 494 13.65 0.29 18.30
C ILE A 494 12.74 0.86 19.37
N ARG A 495 11.45 0.49 19.40
CA ARG A 495 10.52 0.92 20.46
C ARG A 495 10.95 0.42 21.84
N ALA A 496 11.41 -0.83 21.96
CA ALA A 496 11.94 -1.38 23.19
C ALA A 496 13.23 -0.67 23.63
N PHE A 497 14.11 -0.34 22.69
CA PHE A 497 15.33 0.42 22.96
C PHE A 497 15.04 1.85 23.42
N VAL A 498 14.15 2.57 22.73
CA VAL A 498 13.73 3.94 23.10
C VAL A 498 13.00 3.95 24.45
N ALA A 499 12.11 2.99 24.70
CA ALA A 499 11.44 2.84 26.00
C ALA A 499 12.43 2.52 27.12
N GLY A 500 13.44 1.68 26.85
CA GLY A 500 14.54 1.40 27.78
C GLY A 500 15.41 2.63 28.05
N TYR A 501 15.69 3.44 27.03
CA TYR A 501 16.48 4.67 27.15
C TYR A 501 15.73 5.77 27.94
N ALA A 502 14.41 5.90 27.73
CA ALA A 502 13.55 6.78 28.51
C ALA A 502 13.47 6.38 29.99
N LYS A 503 13.61 5.07 30.30
CA LYS A 503 13.68 4.55 31.66
C LYS A 503 15.03 4.87 32.35
N TYR A 504 16.12 4.93 31.58
CA TYR A 504 17.46 5.26 32.10
C TYR A 504 17.68 6.75 32.39
N LYS A 505 16.95 7.64 31.69
CA LYS A 505 17.03 9.10 31.93
C LYS A 505 16.23 9.57 33.15
N LYS A 506 15.57 8.65 33.88
CA LYS A 506 14.75 8.89 35.07
C LYS A 506 15.41 8.43 36.38
N PHE A 507 16.69 8.06 36.35
CA PHE A 507 17.51 7.79 37.53
C PHE A 507 18.61 8.84 37.65
#